data_AF-A0A5K0WAU1-F1
#
_entry.id   AF-A0A5K0WAU1-F1
#
_cell.length_a   1.000
_cell.length_b   1.000
_cell.length_c   1.000
_cell.angle_alpha   90.00
_cell.angle_beta   90.00
_cell.angle_gamma   90.00
#
_symmetry.space_group_name_H-M   'P 1'
#
loop_
_entity.id
_entity.type
_entity.pdbx_description
1 polymer ?
#
loop_
_entity_poly.entity_id
_entity_poly.type
_entity_poly.pdbx_seq_one_letter_code
_entity_poly.pdbx_strand_id
1 'polypeptide(L)' 'MTCLRELNLSRCTKISNAGMQHLQYVQDLRKLSLSETAVTAAGITCLSSLVNLTFLDLGGLPITDASLGSLQ' A
#
# COMPACT_ATOMS: atom_id res chain seq x y z
N MET A 1 12.98 -15.28 -2.69
CA MET A 1 11.88 -15.30 -3.68
C MET A 1 10.58 -15.34 -2.90
N THR A 2 9.93 -14.20 -2.70
CA THR A 2 8.63 -14.14 -1.99
C THR A 2 7.52 -14.17 -3.04
N CYS A 3 6.82 -15.30 -3.19
CA CYS A 3 5.74 -15.47 -4.17
C CYS A 3 4.41 -14.80 -3.75
N LEU A 4 4.47 -13.73 -2.95
CA LEU A 4 3.28 -13.08 -2.40
C LEU A 4 2.65 -12.18 -3.47
N ARG A 5 1.44 -12.53 -3.90
CA ARG A 5 0.69 -11.82 -4.94
C ARG A 5 -0.48 -11.01 -4.40
N GLU A 6 -1.05 -11.42 -3.28
CA GLU A 6 -2.19 -10.77 -2.67
C GLU A 6 -1.92 -10.57 -1.19
N LEU A 7 -2.14 -9.36 -0.71
CA LEU A 7 -1.96 -8.99 0.68
C LEU A 7 -3.15 -8.13 1.12
N ASN A 8 -3.89 -8.61 2.12
CA ASN A 8 -4.99 -7.87 2.72
C ASN A 8 -4.59 -7.48 4.15
N LEU A 9 -4.43 -6.18 4.38
CA LEU A 9 -4.17 -5.57 5.69
C LEU A 9 -5.34 -4.69 6.13
N SER A 10 -6.52 -4.84 5.51
CA SER A 10 -7.69 -4.04 5.85
C SER A 10 -8.02 -4.14 7.34
N ARG A 11 -8.43 -3.02 7.94
CA ARG A 11 -8.80 -2.89 9.36
C ARG A 11 -7.66 -3.20 10.34
N CYS A 12 -6.42 -3.36 9.86
CA CYS A 12 -5.25 -3.55 10.71
C CYS A 12 -4.73 -2.19 11.18
N THR A 13 -5.36 -1.63 12.22
CA THR A 13 -5.09 -0.26 12.73
C THR A 13 -3.65 -0.03 13.23
N LYS A 14 -2.90 -1.11 13.50
CA LYS A 14 -1.49 -1.03 13.91
C LYS A 14 -0.52 -0.91 12.73
N ILE A 15 -0.98 -1.10 11.50
CA ILE A 15 -0.16 -0.89 10.30
C ILE A 15 0.01 0.62 10.08
N SER A 16 1.26 1.06 10.04
CA SER A 16 1.66 2.45 9.86
C SER A 16 2.62 2.58 8.66
N ASN A 17 3.03 3.82 8.37
CA ASN A 17 4.01 4.11 7.31
C ASN A 17 5.30 3.26 7.44
N ALA A 18 5.72 2.92 8.65
CA ALA A 18 6.91 2.08 8.86
C ALA A 18 6.70 0.66 8.31
N GLY A 19 5.49 0.09 8.46
CA GLY A 19 5.15 -1.22 7.92
C GLY A 19 5.17 -1.24 6.38
N MET A 20 4.84 -0.10 5.76
CA MET A 20 4.80 0.05 4.30
C MET A 20 6.18 -0.06 3.65
N GLN A 21 7.25 0.33 4.34
CA GLN A 21 8.62 0.26 3.83
C GLN A 21 9.07 -1.16 3.47
N HIS A 22 8.46 -2.19 4.06
CA HIS A 22 8.76 -3.58 3.72
C HIS A 22 8.09 -4.04 2.41
N LEU A 23 6.98 -3.40 2.01
CA LEU A 23 6.25 -3.82 0.82
C LEU A 23 7.03 -3.54 -0.46
N GLN A 24 7.92 -2.55 -0.47
CA GLN A 24 8.76 -2.22 -1.64
C GLN A 24 9.58 -3.41 -2.16
N TYR A 25 9.85 -4.43 -1.34
CA TYR A 25 10.59 -5.62 -1.74
C TYR A 25 9.71 -6.73 -2.33
N VAL A 26 8.38 -6.61 -2.23
CA VAL A 26 7.42 -7.62 -2.70
C VAL A 26 7.00 -7.32 -4.14
N GLN A 27 7.97 -7.44 -5.05
CA GLN A 27 7.83 -7.02 -6.45
C GLN A 27 6.76 -7.81 -7.24
N ASP A 28 6.37 -9.00 -6.77
CA ASP A 28 5.33 -9.83 -7.38
C ASP A 28 3.91 -9.51 -6.90
N LEU A 29 3.74 -8.51 -6.01
CA LEU A 29 2.44 -8.16 -5.45
C LEU A 29 1.52 -7.57 -6.53
N ARG A 30 0.30 -8.12 -6.62
CA ARG A 30 -0.74 -7.75 -7.60
C ARG A 30 -1.97 -7.12 -6.96
N LYS A 31 -2.29 -7.50 -5.73
CA LYS A 31 -3.42 -6.94 -4.98
C LYS A 31 -3.00 -6.54 -3.57
N LEU A 32 -3.31 -5.31 -3.20
CA LEU A 32 -3.08 -4.78 -1.86
C LEU A 32 -4.33 -4.07 -1.35
N SER A 33 -4.80 -4.43 -0.15
CA SER A 33 -5.82 -3.66 0.57
C SER A 33 -5.25 -3.11 1.87
N LEU A 34 -5.33 -1.80 2.04
CA LEU A 34 -4.91 -1.02 3.21
C LEU A 34 -6.10 -0.30 3.84
N SER A 35 -7.32 -0.64 3.46
CA SER A 35 -8.53 0.05 3.91
C SER A 35 -8.63 0.07 5.44
N GLU A 36 -9.04 1.20 6.01
CA GLU A 36 -9.20 1.38 7.46
C GLU A 36 -7.90 1.06 8.27
N THR A 37 -6.73 1.38 7.74
CA THR A 37 -5.43 1.31 8.46
C THR A 37 -4.95 2.69 8.91
N ALA A 38 -3.79 2.77 9.60
CA ALA A 38 -3.17 4.04 10.00
C ALA A 38 -2.11 4.53 9.00
N VAL A 39 -2.14 4.04 7.76
CA VAL A 39 -1.25 4.49 6.68
C VAL A 39 -1.68 5.87 6.18
N THR A 40 -0.71 6.73 5.92
CA THR A 40 -0.93 8.11 5.45
C THR A 40 -0.40 8.31 4.03
N ALA A 41 -0.59 9.50 3.47
CA ALA A 41 0.00 9.91 2.19
C ALA A 41 1.51 9.60 2.09
N ALA A 42 2.27 9.82 3.15
CA ALA A 42 3.70 9.52 3.17
C ALA A 42 3.99 8.02 3.06
N GLY A 43 3.13 7.17 3.64
CA GLY A 43 3.28 5.72 3.62
C GLY A 43 2.89 5.04 2.31
N ILE A 44 2.05 5.67 1.48
CA ILE A 44 1.66 5.11 0.18
C ILE A 44 2.68 5.43 -0.93
N THR A 45 3.61 6.38 -0.73
CA THR A 45 4.61 6.74 -1.75
C THR A 45 5.50 5.57 -2.17
N CYS A 46 5.80 4.63 -1.26
CA CYS A 46 6.58 3.43 -1.56
C CYS A 46 5.83 2.41 -2.42
N LEU A 47 4.52 2.58 -2.64
CA LEU A 47 3.74 1.69 -3.51
C LEU A 47 4.06 1.91 -5.00
N SER A 48 4.62 3.07 -5.36
CA SER A 48 5.09 3.36 -6.73
C SER A 48 6.13 2.36 -7.24
N SER A 49 6.91 1.72 -6.35
CA SER A 49 7.87 0.69 -6.74
C SER A 49 7.23 -0.67 -7.05
N LEU A 50 5.94 -0.85 -6.80
CA LEU A 50 5.23 -2.12 -7.02
C LEU A 50 4.66 -2.18 -8.43
N VAL A 51 5.53 -2.33 -9.41
CA VAL A 51 5.21 -2.27 -10.85
C VAL A 51 4.18 -3.32 -11.32
N ASN A 52 3.97 -4.38 -10.54
CA ASN A 52 3.00 -5.44 -10.85
C ASN A 52 1.64 -5.24 -10.14
N LEU A 53 1.46 -4.17 -9.36
CA LEU A 53 0.24 -3.92 -8.61
C LEU A 53 -0.90 -3.54 -9.55
N THR A 54 -1.96 -4.35 -9.54
CA THR A 54 -3.15 -4.20 -10.41
C THR A 54 -4.41 -3.82 -9.64
N PHE A 55 -4.40 -4.00 -8.32
CA PHE A 55 -5.49 -3.64 -7.43
C PHE A 55 -4.92 -3.01 -6.16
N LEU A 56 -5.42 -1.82 -5.83
CA LEU A 56 -5.07 -1.09 -4.62
C LEU A 56 -6.34 -0.51 -3.98
N ASP A 57 -6.58 -0.88 -2.73
CA ASP A 57 -7.68 -0.35 -1.92
C ASP A 57 -7.13 0.49 -0.77
N LEU A 58 -7.48 1.78 -0.78
CA LEU A 58 -7.07 2.81 0.17
C LEU A 58 -8.27 3.41 0.95
N GLY A 59 -9.41 2.72 0.95
CA GLY A 59 -10.65 3.22 1.56
C GLY A 59 -10.48 3.62 3.03
N GLY A 60 -11.00 4.77 3.43
CA GLY A 60 -10.95 5.22 4.82
C GLY A 60 -9.56 5.65 5.32
N LEU A 61 -8.58 5.81 4.43
CA LEU A 61 -7.29 6.41 4.78
C LEU A 61 -7.34 7.94 4.72
N PRO A 62 -6.54 8.64 5.57
CA PRO A 62 -6.41 10.10 5.53
C PRO A 62 -5.51 10.56 4.37
N ILE A 63 -5.96 10.32 3.13
CA ILE A 63 -5.25 10.65 1.90
C ILE A 63 -6.05 11.64 1.04
N THR A 64 -5.36 12.37 0.16
CA THR A 64 -5.95 13.36 -0.76
C THR A 64 -5.60 13.04 -2.21
N ASP A 65 -6.30 13.63 -3.18
CA ASP A 65 -5.98 13.44 -4.61
C ASP A 65 -4.53 13.80 -4.94
N ALA A 66 -3.97 14.81 -4.28
CA ALA A 66 -2.57 15.19 -4.43
C ALA A 66 -1.60 14.05 -4.04
N SER A 67 -1.95 13.23 -3.04
CA SER A 67 -1.15 12.08 -2.63
C SER A 67 -1.20 10.92 -3.63
N LEU A 68 -2.29 10.79 -4.39
CA LEU A 68 -2.40 9.77 -5.44
C LEU A 68 -1.49 10.05 -6.63
N GLY A 69 -1.11 11.32 -6.87
CA GLY A 69 -0.13 11.67 -7.90
C GLY A 69 1.26 11.07 -7.67
N SER A 70 1.57 10.59 -6.45
CA SER A 70 2.82 9.88 -6.14
C SER A 70 2.80 8.39 -6.54
N LEU A 71 1.69 7.88 -7.07
CA LEU A 71 1.51 6.47 -7.46
C LEU A 71 1.66 6.22 -8.97
N GLN A 72 1.97 7.25 -9.76
CA GLN A 72 2.14 7.17 -11.22
C GLN A 72 3.57 6.86 -11.65
#